data_AF-A0A0B7HIB0-F1
#
_entry.id   AF-A0A0B7HIB0-F1
#
_cell.length_a   1.000
_cell.length_b   1.000
_cell.length_c   1.000
_cell.angle_alpha   90.00
_cell.angle_beta   90.00
_cell.angle_gamma   90.00
#
_symmetry.space_group_name_H-M   'P 1'
#
loop_
_entity.id
_entity.type
_entity.pdbx_description
1 polymer ?
#
loop_
_entity_poly.entity_id
_entity_poly.type
_entity_poly.pdbx_seq_one_letter_code
_entity_poly.pdbx_strand_id
1 'polypeptide(L)'
;MNDYLKELGELAGINEPIRETYYIGNERFDEVTPKYALLGTHTGRRTFICNALSLGIPPQVVMKWTGHSDYKAMKPYIDIADETKANAMEKFNLL
;
A
#
# COMPACT_ATOMS: atom_id res chain seq x y z
N MET A 1 8.88 -9.09 -13.63
CA MET A 1 9.00 -8.48 -12.28
C MET A 1 10.48 -8.45 -11.95
N ASN A 2 11.00 -7.50 -11.17
CA ASN A 2 12.43 -7.56 -10.80
C ASN A 2 12.64 -8.74 -9.85
N ASP A 3 13.51 -9.67 -10.23
CA ASP A 3 13.74 -10.92 -9.51
C ASP A 3 14.31 -10.67 -8.10
N TYR A 4 15.06 -9.59 -7.90
CA TYR A 4 15.74 -9.24 -6.65
C TYR A 4 14.91 -8.37 -5.71
N LEU A 5 13.70 -7.95 -6.09
CA LEU A 5 12.92 -7.01 -5.28
C LEU A 5 12.61 -7.55 -3.87
N LYS A 6 12.34 -8.85 -3.77
CA LYS A 6 12.03 -9.51 -2.50
C LYS A 6 13.28 -9.67 -1.64
N GLU A 7 14.40 -10.08 -2.24
CA GLU A 7 15.70 -10.18 -1.56
C GLU A 7 16.14 -8.82 -1.01
N LEU A 8 15.99 -7.75 -1.79
CA LEU A 8 16.27 -6.39 -1.33
C LEU A 8 15.34 -5.98 -0.17
N GLY A 9 14.06 -6.35 -0.23
CA GLY A 9 13.12 -6.10 0.86
C GLY A 9 13.49 -6.84 2.15
N GLU A 10 13.97 -8.07 2.03
CA GLU A 10 14.48 -8.88 3.15
C GLU A 10 15.73 -8.25 3.77
N LEU A 11 16.71 -7.89 2.94
CA LEU A 11 17.93 -7.21 3.38
C LEU A 11 17.65 -5.84 4.01
N ALA A 12 16.61 -5.14 3.56
CA ALA A 12 16.15 -3.88 4.15
C ALA A 12 15.34 -4.06 5.45
N GLY A 13 15.12 -5.30 5.90
CA GLY A 13 14.42 -5.60 7.15
C GLY A 13 12.90 -5.44 7.08
N ILE A 14 12.28 -5.50 5.89
CA ILE A 14 10.84 -5.39 5.69
C ILE A 14 10.16 -6.73 6.04
N ASN A 15 10.31 -7.15 7.30
CA ASN A 15 10.01 -8.51 7.77
C ASN A 15 8.70 -8.61 8.57
N GLU A 16 7.88 -7.56 8.59
CA GLU A 16 6.58 -7.56 9.29
C GLU A 16 5.74 -8.76 8.84
N PRO A 17 5.23 -9.60 9.76
CA PRO A 17 4.41 -10.75 9.39
C PRO A 17 3.02 -10.28 8.95
N ILE A 18 2.62 -10.64 7.72
CA ILE A 18 1.33 -10.31 7.13
C ILE A 18 0.52 -11.59 7.00
N ARG A 19 -0.73 -11.56 7.49
CA ARG A 19 -1.67 -12.67 7.32
C ARG A 19 -2.54 -12.43 6.09
N GLU A 20 -2.52 -13.36 5.15
CA GLU A 20 -3.41 -13.38 4.00
C GLU A 20 -4.45 -14.49 4.18
N THR A 21 -5.72 -14.11 4.09
CA THR A 21 -6.85 -15.04 4.13
C THR A 21 -7.44 -15.13 2.73
N TYR A 22 -7.48 -16.32 2.15
CA TYR A 22 -8.12 -16.57 0.87
C TYR A 22 -8.87 -17.91 0.87
N TYR A 23 -9.72 -18.12 -0.13
CA TYR A 23 -10.54 -19.32 -0.26
C TYR A 23 -10.20 -20.06 -1.56
N ILE A 24 -10.03 -21.38 -1.48
CA ILE A 24 -9.98 -22.25 -2.65
C ILE A 24 -11.20 -23.18 -2.56
N GLY A 25 -12.17 -22.95 -3.44
CA GLY A 25 -13.49 -23.60 -3.32
C GLY A 25 -14.19 -23.16 -2.03
N ASN A 26 -14.57 -24.14 -1.20
CA ASN A 26 -15.21 -23.90 0.10
C ASN A 26 -14.22 -23.91 1.28
N GLU A 27 -12.94 -24.14 1.02
CA GLU A 27 -11.91 -24.21 2.06
C GLU A 27 -11.23 -22.85 2.24
N ARG A 28 -11.10 -22.44 3.51
CA ARG A 28 -10.41 -21.22 3.92
C ARG A 28 -8.95 -21.53 4.20
N PHE A 29 -8.05 -20.74 3.62
CA PHE A 29 -6.61 -20.78 3.86
C PHE A 29 -6.20 -19.48 4.54
N ASP A 30 -5.42 -19.60 5.61
CA ASP A 30 -4.79 -18.48 6.30
C ASP A 30 -3.27 -18.71 6.25
N GLU A 31 -2.57 -17.91 5.46
CA GLU A 31 -1.10 -17.97 5.33
C GLU A 31 -0.48 -16.74 6.03
N VAL A 32 0.67 -16.94 6.69
CA VAL A 32 1.44 -15.84 7.26
C VAL A 32 2.77 -15.77 6.54
N THR A 33 2.99 -14.69 5.81
CA THR A 33 4.21 -14.44 5.04
C THR A 33 4.87 -13.15 5.51
N PRO A 34 6.20 -13.02 5.44
CA PRO A 34 6.86 -11.76 5.72
C PRO A 34 6.55 -10.73 4.63
N LYS A 35 6.42 -9.45 4.99
CA LYS A 35 5.99 -8.38 4.08
C LYS A 35 6.86 -8.24 2.83
N TYR A 36 8.16 -8.49 2.92
CA TYR A 36 9.05 -8.49 1.75
C TYR A 36 8.63 -9.53 0.68
N ALA A 37 8.04 -10.65 1.09
CA ALA A 37 7.58 -11.69 0.18
C ALA A 37 6.39 -11.25 -0.68
N LEU A 38 5.66 -10.20 -0.24
CA LEU A 38 4.51 -9.61 -0.91
C LEU A 38 4.88 -8.43 -1.82
N LEU A 39 6.18 -8.09 -1.91
CA LEU A 39 6.64 -7.03 -2.79
C LEU A 39 6.51 -7.43 -4.26
N GLY A 40 5.95 -6.53 -5.04
CA GLY A 40 5.78 -6.68 -6.47
C GLY A 40 5.41 -5.38 -7.17
N THR A 41 5.22 -5.46 -8.49
CA THR A 41 4.94 -4.28 -9.33
C THR A 41 3.63 -3.60 -8.93
N HIS A 42 2.59 -4.39 -8.66
CA HIS A 42 1.31 -3.85 -8.21
C HIS A 42 1.41 -3.21 -6.82
N THR A 43 2.13 -3.84 -5.89
CA THR A 43 2.44 -3.27 -4.57
C THR A 43 3.15 -1.92 -4.71
N GLY A 44 4.19 -1.84 -5.57
CA GLY A 44 4.90 -0.59 -5.84
C GLY A 44 4.01 0.51 -6.42
N ARG A 45 3.10 0.17 -7.35
CA ARG A 45 2.11 1.12 -7.88
C ARG A 45 1.18 1.65 -6.78
N ARG A 46 0.69 0.78 -5.89
CA ARG A 46 -0.18 1.18 -4.77
C ARG A 46 0.57 2.11 -3.81
N THR A 47 1.82 1.76 -3.45
CA THR A 47 2.68 2.58 -2.61
C THR A 47 2.93 3.96 -3.23
N PHE A 48 3.20 4.03 -4.53
CA PHE A 48 3.37 5.31 -5.24
C PHE A 48 2.13 6.20 -5.12
N ILE A 49 0.92 5.64 -5.32
CA ILE A 49 -0.33 6.39 -5.22
C ILE A 49 -0.53 6.95 -3.81
N CYS A 50 -0.42 6.12 -2.77
CA CYS A 50 -0.59 6.57 -1.38
C CYS A 50 0.39 7.68 -1.01
N ASN A 51 1.67 7.54 -1.40
CA ASN A 51 2.69 8.54 -1.11
C ASN A 51 2.41 9.86 -1.85
N ALA A 52 2.06 9.82 -3.14
CA ALA A 52 1.73 11.01 -3.91
C ALA A 52 0.56 11.79 -3.29
N LEU A 53 -0.49 11.09 -2.88
CA LEU A 53 -1.65 11.71 -2.22
C LEU A 53 -1.31 12.27 -0.83
N SER A 54 -0.47 11.57 -0.06
CA SER A 54 0.00 12.02 1.26
C SER A 54 0.86 13.28 1.15
N LEU A 55 1.60 13.44 0.05
CA LEU A 55 2.35 14.66 -0.30
C LEU A 55 1.44 15.81 -0.80
N GLY A 56 0.12 15.61 -0.84
CA GLY A 56 -0.84 16.64 -1.24
C GLY A 56 -1.02 16.79 -2.75
N ILE A 57 -0.49 15.87 -3.55
CA ILE A 57 -0.71 15.91 -5.01
C ILE A 57 -2.20 15.62 -5.30
N PRO A 58 -2.89 16.46 -6.09
CA PRO A 58 -4.31 16.25 -6.34
C PRO A 58 -4.61 14.88 -6.98
N PRO A 59 -5.68 14.17 -6.55
CA PRO A 59 -6.03 12.86 -7.09
C PRO A 59 -6.14 12.83 -8.62
N GLN A 60 -6.67 13.91 -9.21
CA GLN A 60 -6.81 14.09 -10.66
C GLN A 60 -5.47 13.94 -11.41
N VAL A 61 -4.38 14.41 -10.81
CA VAL A 61 -3.02 14.34 -11.38
C VAL A 61 -2.48 12.93 -11.24
N VAL A 62 -2.61 12.33 -10.06
CA VAL A 62 -2.16 10.96 -9.80
C VAL A 62 -2.91 9.95 -10.68
N MET A 63 -4.20 10.17 -10.92
CA MET A 63 -5.03 9.37 -11.84
C MET A 63 -4.48 9.38 -13.26
N LYS A 64 -4.04 10.54 -13.77
CA LYS A 64 -3.42 10.63 -15.10
C LYS A 64 -2.12 9.85 -15.19
N TRP A 65 -1.29 9.88 -14.16
CA TRP A 65 -0.03 9.12 -14.13
C TRP A 65 -0.24 7.62 -14.03
N THR A 66 -1.29 7.21 -13.34
CA THR A 66 -1.55 5.79 -13.05
C THR A 66 -2.57 5.17 -14.01
N GLY A 67 -3.22 5.96 -14.86
CA GLY A 67 -4.21 5.47 -15.82
C GLY A 67 -5.53 5.03 -15.18
N HIS A 68 -5.92 5.62 -14.05
CA HIS A 68 -7.26 5.42 -13.50
C HIS A 68 -8.23 6.36 -14.20
N SER A 69 -9.26 5.80 -14.81
CA SER A 69 -10.35 6.55 -15.44
C SER A 69 -11.48 6.87 -14.47
N ASP A 70 -11.70 6.02 -13.46
CA ASP A 70 -12.75 6.19 -12.45
C ASP A 70 -12.18 6.70 -11.12
N TYR A 71 -12.77 7.78 -10.61
CA TYR A 71 -12.43 8.35 -9.31
C TYR A 71 -12.74 7.38 -8.17
N LYS A 72 -13.76 6.52 -8.31
CA LYS A 72 -14.09 5.50 -7.28
C LYS A 72 -12.93 4.53 -7.05
N ALA A 73 -12.14 4.24 -8.08
CA ALA A 73 -10.95 3.41 -7.96
C ALA A 73 -9.83 4.06 -7.11
N MET A 74 -9.87 5.39 -6.95
CA MET A 74 -8.91 6.13 -6.13
C MET A 74 -9.28 6.15 -4.64
N LYS A 75 -10.56 5.92 -4.31
CA LYS A 75 -11.08 6.06 -2.94
C LYS A 75 -10.24 5.32 -1.88
N PRO A 76 -9.87 4.05 -2.07
CA PRO A 76 -9.06 3.34 -1.06
C PRO A 76 -7.71 4.00 -0.76
N TYR A 77 -7.11 4.71 -1.72
CA TYR A 77 -5.84 5.39 -1.52
C TYR A 77 -6.00 6.78 -0.89
N ILE A 78 -7.12 7.46 -1.19
CA ILE A 78 -7.47 8.75 -0.58
C ILE A 78 -7.73 8.55 0.91
N ASP A 79 -8.52 7.54 1.27
CA ASP A 79 -8.85 7.23 2.66
C ASP A 79 -7.58 6.98 3.50
N ILE A 80 -6.57 6.28 2.95
CA ILE A 80 -5.26 6.06 3.59
C ILE A 80 -4.49 7.38 3.80
N ALA A 81 -4.51 8.27 2.80
CA ALA A 81 -3.81 9.56 2.91
C ALA A 81 -4.47 10.47 3.96
N ASP A 82 -5.80 10.41 4.09
CA ASP A 82 -6.54 11.17 5.09
C ASP A 82 -6.32 10.62 6.50
N GLU A 83 -6.29 9.29 6.67
CA GLU A 83 -5.89 8.65 7.93
C GLU A 83 -4.45 9.03 8.33
N THR A 84 -3.53 9.02 7.37
CA THR A 84 -2.13 9.40 7.61
C THR A 84 -2.01 10.85 8.09
N LYS A 85 -2.80 11.77 7.51
CA LYS A 85 -2.86 13.17 7.96
C LYS A 85 -3.45 13.30 9.36
N ALA A 86 -4.52 12.58 9.66
CA ALA A 86 -5.14 12.58 10.99
C ALA A 86 -4.15 12.09 12.06
N ASN A 87 -3.49 10.96 11.82
CA ASN A 87 -2.48 10.41 12.71
C ASN A 87 -1.28 11.36 12.89
N ALA A 88 -0.90 12.11 11.86
CA ALA A 88 0.14 13.13 11.96
C ALA A 88 -0.30 14.31 12.84
N MET A 89 -1.58 14.71 12.78
CA MET A 89 -2.15 15.76 13.64
C MET A 89 -2.19 15.35 15.11
N GLU A 90 -2.50 14.09 15.40
CA GLU A 90 -2.55 13.58 16.78
C GLU A 90 -1.21 13.71 17.52
N LYS A 91 -0.08 13.74 16.81
CA LYS A 91 1.24 13.95 17.42
C LYS A 91 1.37 15.29 18.14
N PHE A 92 0.57 16.30 17.77
CA PHE A 92 0.52 17.57 18.49
C PHE A 92 -0.13 17.44 19.88
N ASN A 93 -0.96 16.41 20.12
CA ASN A 93 -1.60 16.17 21.42
C ASN A 93 -0.63 15.58 22.46
N LEU A 94 0.57 15.18 22.04
CA LEU A 94 1.62 14.63 22.90
C LEU A 94 2.64 15.70 23.35
N LEU A 95 2.45 16.95 22.91
CA LEU A 95 3.21 18.13 23.33
C LEU A 95 2.45 18.89 24.42
#